data_AF-A0A653SK18-F1
#
_entry.id   AF-A0A653SK18-F1
#
_cell.length_a   1.000
_cell.length_b   1.000
_cell.length_c   1.000
_cell.angle_alpha   90.00
_cell.angle_beta   90.00
_cell.angle_gamma   90.00
#
_symmetry.space_group_name_H-M   'P 1'
#
loop_
_entity.id
_entity.type
_entity.pdbx_description
1 polymer ?
#
loop_
_entity_poly.entity_id
_entity_poly.type
_entity_poly.pdbx_seq_one_letter_code
_entity_poly.pdbx_strand_id
1 'polypeptide(L)'
;MPVFALLGATDEPAMLDGFGPIPASMARKLVADGADSFYRVLIDPRDGAPLEIGRKNYRLTEAIKRWIRMRDTKCTFRGCTNRTPDNETDHLQAWEHGGTTGTSNLAQL
;
A
#
# COMPACT_ATOMS: atom_id res chain seq x y z
N MET A 1 -7.00 7.18 -1.30
CA MET A 1 -7.82 7.88 -2.32
C MET A 1 -6.92 8.75 -3.18
N PRO A 2 -7.08 8.80 -4.52
CA PRO A 2 -6.37 9.73 -5.39
C PRO A 2 -6.58 11.19 -4.98
N VAL A 3 -5.54 12.02 -5.04
CA VAL A 3 -5.62 13.40 -4.53
C VAL A 3 -6.60 14.28 -5.31
N PHE A 4 -6.74 14.09 -6.63
CA PHE A 4 -7.71 14.83 -7.43
C PHE A 4 -9.16 14.41 -7.12
N ALA A 5 -9.40 13.14 -6.80
CA ALA A 5 -10.70 12.69 -6.30
C ALA A 5 -11.01 13.26 -4.91
N LEU A 6 -10.02 13.35 -4.02
CA LEU A 6 -10.16 14.01 -2.72
C LEU A 6 -10.55 15.49 -2.88
N LEU A 7 -9.89 16.20 -3.80
CA LEU A 7 -10.13 17.62 -4.07
C LEU A 7 -11.40 17.89 -4.89
N GLY A 8 -12.13 16.86 -5.32
CA GLY A 8 -13.34 17.00 -6.14
C GLY A 8 -13.09 17.36 -7.61
N ALA A 9 -11.84 17.24 -8.08
CA ALA A 9 -11.48 17.47 -9.48
C ALA A 9 -11.77 16.24 -10.37
N THR A 10 -11.81 15.04 -9.79
CA THR A 10 -12.21 13.80 -10.46
C THR A 10 -13.14 12.97 -9.57
N ASP A 11 -13.77 11.93 -10.14
CA ASP A 11 -14.60 10.96 -9.40
C ASP A 11 -14.00 9.54 -9.46
N GLU A 12 -12.67 9.44 -9.57
CA GLU A 12 -11.98 8.17 -9.47
C GLU A 12 -12.27 7.49 -8.13
N PRO A 13 -12.53 6.16 -8.12
CA PRO A 13 -12.85 5.45 -6.90
C PRO A 13 -11.67 5.46 -5.92
N ALA A 14 -11.99 5.42 -4.63
CA ALA A 14 -11.00 5.21 -3.58
C ALA A 14 -11.03 3.75 -3.12
N MET A 15 -9.88 3.20 -2.73
CA MET A 15 -9.85 1.90 -2.05
C MET A 15 -10.09 2.10 -0.55
N LEU A 16 -11.04 1.35 0.01
CA LEU A 16 -11.28 1.21 1.44
C LEU A 16 -10.80 -0.17 1.89
N ASP A 17 -9.92 -0.19 2.89
CA ASP A 17 -9.35 -1.44 3.40
C ASP A 17 -10.44 -2.38 3.91
N GLY A 18 -10.35 -3.67 3.56
CA GLY A 18 -11.35 -4.68 3.89
C GLY A 18 -12.64 -4.66 3.04
N PHE A 19 -12.96 -3.56 2.36
CA PHE A 19 -14.22 -3.39 1.60
C PHE A 19 -14.02 -3.26 0.08
N GLY A 20 -12.84 -2.82 -0.37
CA GLY A 20 -12.53 -2.63 -1.79
C GLY A 20 -12.85 -1.23 -2.30
N PRO A 21 -13.12 -1.04 -3.61
CA PRO A 21 -13.36 0.28 -4.18
C PRO A 21 -14.68 0.87 -3.70
N ILE A 22 -14.65 2.12 -3.25
CA ILE A 22 -15.79 2.93 -2.85
C ILE A 22 -15.90 4.20 -3.69
N PRO A 23 -17.10 4.77 -3.87
CA PRO A 23 -17.28 6.04 -4.59
C PRO A 23 -16.48 7.19 -3.96
N ALA A 24 -15.99 8.11 -4.80
CA ALA A 24 -15.22 9.27 -4.34
C ALA A 24 -16.01 10.14 -3.33
N SER A 25 -17.32 10.28 -3.51
CA SER A 25 -18.20 10.98 -2.57
C SER A 25 -18.22 10.36 -1.17
N MET A 26 -18.29 9.03 -1.10
CA MET A 26 -18.25 8.28 0.17
C MET A 26 -16.86 8.41 0.82
N ALA A 27 -15.80 8.29 0.03
CA ALA A 27 -14.44 8.44 0.52
C ALA A 27 -14.17 9.85 1.07
N ARG A 28 -14.63 10.90 0.37
CA ARG A 28 -14.56 12.30 0.85
C ARG A 28 -15.29 12.47 2.18
N LYS A 29 -16.48 11.87 2.32
CA LYS A 29 -17.23 11.90 3.58
C LYS A 29 -16.50 11.21 4.72
N LEU A 30 -15.99 10.00 4.50
CA LEU A 30 -15.19 9.28 5.51
C LEU A 30 -13.95 10.07 5.94
N VAL A 31 -13.31 10.75 5.00
CA VAL A 31 -12.17 11.63 5.27
C VAL A 31 -12.59 12.84 6.10
N ALA A 32 -13.65 13.55 5.70
CA ALA A 32 -14.12 14.74 6.40
C ALA A 32 -14.62 14.46 7.82
N ASP A 33 -15.25 13.29 8.02
CA ASP A 33 -15.93 12.95 9.26
C ASP A 33 -15.05 12.16 10.25
N GLY A 34 -13.87 11.68 9.85
CA GLY A 34 -13.12 10.73 10.69
C GLY A 34 -11.62 10.56 10.46
N ALA A 35 -10.97 11.34 9.57
CA ALA A 35 -9.53 11.24 9.37
C ALA A 35 -8.76 12.34 10.13
N ASP A 36 -8.03 11.96 11.19
CA ASP A 36 -7.17 12.88 11.96
C ASP A 36 -5.81 13.15 11.28
N SER A 37 -5.41 12.33 10.31
CA SER A 37 -4.11 12.46 9.64
C SER A 37 -4.10 11.85 8.24
N PHE A 38 -3.14 12.29 7.43
CA PHE A 38 -2.95 11.83 6.06
C PHE A 38 -1.50 11.42 5.81
N TYR A 39 -1.34 10.35 5.02
CA TYR A 39 -0.06 9.99 4.43
C TYR A 39 -0.13 10.26 2.92
N ARG A 40 0.81 11.07 2.43
CA ARG A 40 0.99 11.25 0.99
C ARG A 40 1.88 10.12 0.47
N VAL A 41 1.36 9.38 -0.51
CA VAL A 41 2.14 8.39 -1.26
C VAL A 41 2.27 8.87 -2.69
N LEU A 42 3.52 9.03 -3.16
CA LEU A 42 3.81 9.29 -4.57
C LEU A 42 4.10 7.95 -5.24
N ILE A 43 3.29 7.61 -6.23
CA ILE A 43 3.43 6.39 -7.03
C ILE A 43 3.98 6.73 -8.41
N ASP A 44 4.78 5.82 -8.97
CA ASP A 44 5.15 5.81 -10.37
C ASP A 44 3.90 5.41 -11.19
N PRO A 45 3.46 6.23 -12.15
CA PRO A 45 2.25 5.93 -12.91
C PRO A 45 2.38 4.69 -13.82
N ARG A 46 3.60 4.17 -14.04
CA ARG A 46 3.84 3.01 -14.92
C ARG A 46 3.46 1.68 -14.26
N ASP A 47 3.73 1.56 -12.97
CA ASP A 47 3.56 0.30 -12.23
C ASP A 47 2.85 0.48 -10.88
N GLY A 48 2.50 1.71 -10.50
CA GLY A 48 1.84 2.03 -9.24
C GLY A 48 2.76 1.89 -8.01
N ALA A 49 4.06 1.63 -8.21
CA ALA A 49 5.01 1.49 -7.12
C ALA A 49 5.36 2.87 -6.51
N PRO A 50 5.53 2.99 -5.19
CA PRO A 50 5.97 4.23 -4.60
C PRO A 50 7.38 4.50 -5.09
N LEU A 51 7.70 5.77 -5.37
CA LEU A 51 9.03 6.17 -5.84
C LEU A 51 10.11 5.51 -4.96
N GLU A 52 10.93 4.66 -5.57
CA GLU A 52 11.78 3.67 -4.89
C GLU A 52 12.68 4.30 -3.82
N ILE A 53 12.38 4.06 -2.54
CA ILE A 53 13.29 4.36 -1.43
C ILE A 53 14.02 3.07 -1.05
N GLY A 54 15.23 2.88 -1.59
CA GLY A 54 16.27 2.06 -0.97
C GLY A 54 16.42 0.60 -1.43
N ARG A 55 17.12 0.38 -2.54
CA ARG A 55 17.51 -0.95 -3.04
C ARG A 55 18.63 -1.66 -2.25
N LYS A 56 19.37 -0.94 -1.39
CA LYS A 56 20.67 -1.41 -0.85
C LYS A 56 20.63 -1.92 0.60
N ASN A 57 19.52 -1.80 1.31
CA ASN A 57 19.44 -2.15 2.74
C ASN A 57 18.48 -3.30 2.97
N TYR A 58 18.90 -4.33 3.72
CA TYR A 58 18.04 -5.43 4.13
C TYR A 58 16.85 -4.96 5.00
N ARG A 59 17.11 -4.07 5.97
CA ARG A 59 16.08 -3.63 6.91
C ARG A 59 15.03 -2.76 6.23
N LEU A 60 13.78 -3.19 6.31
CA LEU A 60 12.63 -2.45 5.83
C LEU A 60 12.40 -1.20 6.67
N THR A 61 12.21 -0.06 6.02
CA THR A 61 11.74 1.16 6.69
C THR A 61 10.25 1.04 6.98
N GLU A 62 9.76 1.74 8.00
CA GLU A 62 8.32 1.78 8.30
C GLU A 62 7.49 2.34 7.14
N ALA A 63 8.05 3.24 6.33
CA ALA A 63 7.39 3.74 5.12
C ALA A 63 7.16 2.62 4.09
N ILE A 64 8.15 1.76 3.85
CA ILE A 64 8.03 0.60 2.96
C ILE A 64 6.99 -0.39 3.51
N LYS A 65 7.06 -0.74 4.80
CA LYS A 65 6.10 -1.64 5.42
C LYS A 65 4.67 -1.12 5.28
N ARG A 66 4.44 0.17 5.57
CA ARG A 66 3.12 0.81 5.40
C ARG A 66 2.64 0.74 3.96
N TRP A 67 3.51 0.99 2.99
CA TRP A 67 3.14 0.84 1.58
C TRP A 67 2.70 -0.59 1.24
N ILE A 68 3.51 -1.59 1.58
CA ILE A 68 3.20 -2.99 1.25
C ILE A 68 1.91 -3.44 1.95
N ARG A 69 1.66 -2.97 3.17
CA ARG A 69 0.39 -3.17 3.90
C ARG A 69 -0.82 -2.62 3.13
N MET A 70 -0.72 -1.38 2.65
CA MET A 70 -1.78 -0.75 1.86
C MET A 70 -1.99 -1.43 0.50
N ARG A 71 -0.91 -1.93 -0.13
CA ARG A 71 -0.96 -2.59 -1.43
C ARG A 71 -1.62 -3.97 -1.35
N ASP A 72 -1.18 -4.80 -0.40
CA ASP A 72 -1.56 -6.21 -0.37
C ASP A 72 -2.81 -6.47 0.46
N THR A 73 -3.06 -5.68 1.51
CA THR A 73 -4.19 -5.76 2.48
C THR A 73 -4.33 -7.08 3.26
N LYS A 74 -3.73 -8.16 2.77
CA LYS A 74 -3.72 -9.52 3.32
C LYS A 74 -2.51 -10.29 2.82
N CYS A 75 -2.28 -11.45 3.40
CA CYS A 75 -1.24 -12.35 2.96
C CYS A 75 -1.42 -12.71 1.47
N THR A 76 -0.33 -12.64 0.71
CA THR A 76 -0.31 -12.93 -0.73
C THR A 76 -0.13 -14.42 -1.03
N PHE A 77 0.19 -15.24 -0.03
CA PHE A 77 0.30 -16.69 -0.19
C PHE A 77 -1.05 -17.32 -0.54
N ARG A 78 -1.04 -18.28 -1.48
CA ARG A 78 -2.27 -18.92 -1.97
C ARG A 78 -3.01 -19.64 -0.84
N GLY A 79 -4.28 -19.28 -0.65
CA GLY A 79 -5.13 -19.89 0.38
C GLY A 79 -4.98 -19.28 1.77
N CYS A 80 -4.03 -18.36 1.99
CA CYS A 80 -3.95 -17.64 3.25
C CYS A 80 -5.06 -16.60 3.34
N THR A 81 -5.71 -16.54 4.50
CA THR A 81 -6.79 -15.59 4.81
C THR A 81 -6.35 -14.53 5.82
N ASN A 82 -5.10 -14.59 6.29
CA ASN A 82 -4.57 -13.67 7.28
C ASN A 82 -4.52 -12.24 6.71
N ARG A 83 -5.01 -11.28 7.49
CA ARG A 83 -5.11 -9.87 7.07
C ARG A 83 -3.98 -9.07 7.68
N THR A 84 -3.64 -7.96 7.04
CA THR A 84 -2.78 -6.98 7.67
C THR A 84 -3.51 -6.31 8.85
N PRO A 85 -2.83 -6.01 9.99
CA PRO A 85 -1.37 -6.12 10.22
C PRO A 85 -0.93 -7.42 10.92
N ASP A 86 -1.77 -8.45 10.94
CA ASP A 86 -1.48 -9.72 11.61
C ASP A 86 -0.48 -10.61 10.84
N ASN A 87 0.12 -10.05 9.79
CA ASN A 87 1.14 -10.65 8.94
C ASN A 87 2.35 -9.72 8.78
N GLU A 88 3.47 -10.28 8.31
CA GLU A 88 4.72 -9.53 8.19
C GLU A 88 5.00 -9.11 6.74
N THR A 89 5.76 -8.03 6.59
CA THR A 89 6.29 -7.63 5.28
C THR A 89 7.66 -8.25 5.12
N ASP A 90 7.84 -9.07 4.10
CA ASP A 90 9.09 -9.76 3.86
C ASP A 90 9.42 -9.92 2.37
N HIS A 91 10.65 -10.33 2.08
CA HIS A 91 11.16 -10.53 0.73
C HIS A 91 10.60 -11.80 0.08
N LEU A 92 10.15 -11.69 -1.18
CA LEU A 92 9.72 -12.83 -2.01
C LEU A 92 10.92 -13.69 -2.44
N GLN A 93 11.95 -13.06 -2.99
CA GLN A 93 13.28 -13.63 -3.14
C GLN A 93 14.08 -13.28 -1.89
N ALA A 94 14.49 -14.27 -1.12
CA ALA A 94 15.27 -14.05 0.10
C ALA A 94 16.52 -13.20 -0.16
N TRP A 95 16.84 -12.32 0.79
CA TRP A 95 18.02 -11.43 0.71
C TRP A 95 19.33 -12.21 0.53
N GLU A 96 19.50 -13.31 1.26
CA GLU A 96 20.67 -14.19 1.17
C GLU A 96 20.83 -14.87 -0.21
N HIS A 97 19.77 -14.91 -0.99
CA HIS A 97 19.75 -15.42 -2.36
C HIS A 97 19.76 -14.29 -3.40
N GLY A 98 20.20 -13.09 -3.03
CA GLY A 98 20.32 -11.94 -3.94
C GLY A 98 19.04 -11.13 -4.13
N GLY A 99 18.02 -11.35 -3.28
CA GLY A 99 16.83 -10.51 -3.25
C GLY A 99 17.12 -9.06 -2.89
N THR A 100 16.34 -8.13 -3.46
CA THR A 100 16.48 -6.69 -3.18
C THR A 100 15.31 -6.16 -2.35
N THR A 101 15.51 -5.07 -1.63
CA THR A 101 14.44 -4.35 -0.89
C THR A 101 13.65 -3.42 -1.82
N GLY A 102 13.35 -3.90 -3.02
CA GLY A 102 12.43 -3.23 -3.95
C GLY A 102 10.99 -3.64 -3.65
N THR A 103 10.04 -2.72 -3.83
CA THR A 103 8.61 -2.97 -3.57
C THR A 103 8.06 -4.16 -4.36
N SER A 104 8.60 -4.44 -5.55
CA SER A 104 8.27 -5.60 -6.37
C SER A 104 8.73 -6.94 -5.79
N ASN A 105 9.73 -6.93 -4.91
CA ASN A 105 10.25 -8.12 -4.23
C ASN A 105 9.79 -8.22 -2.77
N LEU A 106 8.85 -7.38 -2.33
CA LEU A 106 8.29 -7.41 -0.98
C LEU A 106 6.81 -7.78 -1.06
N ALA A 107 6.31 -8.50 -0.06
CA ALA A 107 4.90 -8.79 0.09
C ALA A 107 4.48 -8.94 1.55
N GLN A 108 3.17 -8.85 1.81
CA GLN A 108 2.59 -9.37 3.05
C GLN A 108 2.57 -10.89 3.01
N LEU A 109 3.28 -11.54 3.93
CA LEU A 109 3.43 -12.99 4.08
C LEU A 109 2.96 -13.45 5.46
#